data_AF-A0A7S3TBW4-F1
#
_entry.id   AF-A0A7S3TBW4-F1
#
_cell.length_a   1.000
_cell.length_b   1.000
_cell.length_c   1.000
_cell.angle_alpha   90.00
_cell.angle_beta   90.00
_cell.angle_gamma   90.00
#
_symmetry.space_group_name_H-M   'P 1'
#
loop_
_entity.id
_entity.type
_entity.pdbx_description
1 polymer ?
#
loop_
_entity_poly.entity_id
_entity_poly.type
_entity_poly.pdbx_seq_one_letter_code
_entity_poly.pdbx_strand_id
1 'polypeptide(L)'
;RPHSSQLPSLSQHRWHEKGVVGPAHTMQAEPQAAELQAVTVTGPCSAAELGSTLPFEHVVAWSMQSRHRPPSDVEEAALRDAPITLQTLSAVREKPLVNLANLTGPQEDVAAAEVEAFARVGGRAIVSASVPGAGGACSASCLASLCRRTKLRVIMTVGWASARELPPPPPDDEAEDPALDSLLRSLLEGEEDGSGGAAVRAGALGVLPLTPGHARLLEVLAAAHVRSGAPLFCSLPAGGAASADAAESSGAAAVASLDALSAAGVDMRRVVVAHAQTLLGAPAALRALLATGARLCFTGAGMGWSVPGACASDHPWLSPPSDEELAAALARLCAEGYADRLLLSLGVSSRLQLASCGGGGFGFLQRAFLPRARRHGLSAADEERITTSNAAALLCYWTPPPPPERTVRHWSCDACHRGYVEAVNEAEALPEDRVYFEKFSYRYCSTACLGAHRRAEFVQPFSTPPPPE
;
A
#
# COMPACT_ATOMS: atom_id res chain seq x y z
N ARG A 1 -59.84 68.63 -25.80
CA ARG A 1 -60.40 68.12 -27.08
C ARG A 1 -59.22 67.57 -27.92
N PRO A 2 -59.40 66.48 -28.68
CA PRO A 2 -58.94 65.12 -28.28
C PRO A 2 -57.92 64.41 -29.22
N HIS A 3 -57.64 63.12 -28.89
CA HIS A 3 -57.21 61.95 -29.71
C HIS A 3 -55.74 61.84 -30.19
N SER A 4 -55.07 60.67 -30.30
CA SER A 4 -55.35 59.22 -30.07
C SER A 4 -54.04 58.41 -30.26
N SER A 5 -53.85 57.26 -29.58
CA SER A 5 -53.62 55.87 -30.13
C SER A 5 -52.36 55.23 -29.52
N GLN A 6 -52.48 54.21 -28.64
CA GLN A 6 -52.34 52.73 -28.80
C GLN A 6 -50.94 52.16 -29.15
N LEU A 7 -50.45 51.21 -28.33
CA LEU A 7 -49.95 49.84 -28.67
C LEU A 7 -49.42 49.11 -27.38
N PRO A 8 -49.30 47.75 -27.36
CA PRO A 8 -49.73 46.93 -26.21
C PRO A 8 -48.63 46.09 -25.53
N SER A 9 -49.08 45.41 -24.47
CA SER A 9 -48.42 44.64 -23.42
C SER A 9 -47.54 43.45 -23.84
N LEU A 10 -46.38 43.33 -23.19
CA LEU A 10 -45.64 42.08 -22.98
C LEU A 10 -46.26 41.33 -21.79
N SER A 11 -46.85 40.16 -22.02
CA SER A 11 -47.26 39.23 -20.96
C SER A 11 -46.26 38.09 -20.85
N GLN A 12 -45.69 37.94 -19.64
CA GLN A 12 -44.98 36.76 -19.19
C GLN A 12 -45.88 35.52 -19.31
N HIS A 13 -45.35 34.41 -19.81
CA HIS A 13 -45.98 33.11 -19.63
C HIS A 13 -45.07 32.13 -18.88
N ARG A 14 -45.73 31.51 -17.91
CA ARG A 14 -45.24 30.59 -16.89
C ARG A 14 -44.66 29.32 -17.50
N TRP A 15 -43.69 28.79 -16.74
CA TRP A 15 -43.23 27.41 -16.75
C TRP A 15 -44.40 26.44 -16.81
N HIS A 16 -44.39 25.57 -17.81
CA HIS A 16 -45.10 24.29 -17.76
C HIS A 16 -44.10 23.20 -17.39
N GLU A 17 -44.07 22.85 -16.10
CA GLU A 17 -43.65 21.52 -15.68
C GLU A 17 -44.59 20.51 -16.35
N LYS A 18 -44.05 19.76 -17.33
CA LYS A 18 -44.67 18.51 -17.78
C LYS A 18 -43.90 17.37 -17.15
N GLY A 19 -44.61 16.66 -16.27
CA GLY A 19 -44.40 15.29 -15.80
C GLY A 19 -42.98 14.74 -15.89
N VAL A 20 -42.31 14.70 -14.74
CA VAL A 20 -41.27 13.69 -14.48
C VAL A 20 -41.94 12.33 -14.59
N VAL A 21 -41.78 11.66 -15.72
CA VAL A 21 -41.96 10.21 -15.78
C VAL A 21 -40.78 9.64 -15.00
N GLY A 22 -41.07 9.10 -13.81
CA GLY A 22 -40.07 8.46 -12.97
C GLY A 22 -39.32 7.39 -13.77
N PRO A 23 -38.01 7.19 -13.52
CA PRO A 23 -37.26 6.18 -14.21
C PRO A 23 -37.97 4.84 -14.02
N ALA A 24 -38.25 4.14 -15.12
CA ALA A 24 -38.52 2.71 -15.05
C ALA A 24 -37.36 2.10 -14.26
N HIS A 25 -37.66 1.52 -13.11
CA HIS A 25 -36.70 0.76 -12.33
C HIS A 25 -36.21 -0.40 -13.20
N THR A 26 -35.17 -0.17 -14.01
CA THR A 26 -34.19 -1.22 -14.27
C THR A 26 -33.82 -1.73 -12.90
N MET A 27 -34.14 -2.99 -12.62
CA MET A 27 -33.63 -3.70 -11.46
C MET A 27 -32.12 -3.50 -11.50
N GLN A 28 -31.65 -2.54 -10.70
CA GLN A 28 -30.24 -2.47 -10.37
C GLN A 28 -29.94 -3.83 -9.79
N ALA A 29 -29.04 -4.56 -10.45
CA ALA A 29 -28.41 -5.70 -9.83
C ALA A 29 -28.05 -5.25 -8.40
N GLU A 30 -28.50 -6.01 -7.40
CA GLU A 30 -28.14 -5.74 -6.01
C GLU A 30 -26.64 -5.42 -5.99
N PRO A 31 -26.21 -4.30 -5.39
CA PRO A 31 -24.81 -3.94 -5.38
C PRO A 31 -24.06 -5.09 -4.72
N GLN A 32 -23.36 -5.88 -5.53
CA GLN A 32 -22.38 -6.84 -5.04
C GLN A 32 -21.48 -6.03 -4.12
N ALA A 33 -21.46 -6.37 -2.83
CA ALA A 33 -20.63 -5.68 -1.86
C ALA A 33 -19.23 -5.54 -2.45
N ALA A 34 -18.81 -4.29 -2.71
CA ALA A 34 -17.59 -4.03 -3.44
C ALA A 34 -16.45 -4.79 -2.77
N GLU A 35 -15.78 -5.67 -3.52
CA GLU A 35 -14.69 -6.48 -3.00
C GLU A 35 -13.58 -5.54 -2.52
N LEU A 36 -13.14 -5.70 -1.27
CA LEU A 36 -12.04 -4.91 -0.73
C LEU A 36 -10.77 -5.17 -1.53
N GLN A 37 -10.03 -4.10 -1.81
CA GLN A 37 -8.81 -4.14 -2.61
C GLN A 37 -7.59 -3.72 -1.78
N ALA A 38 -6.43 -4.22 -2.18
CA ALA A 38 -5.13 -3.75 -1.69
C ALA A 38 -4.64 -2.60 -2.56
N VAL A 39 -4.22 -1.50 -1.93
CA VAL A 39 -3.64 -0.35 -2.62
C VAL A 39 -2.16 -0.62 -2.89
N THR A 40 -1.78 -0.74 -4.17
CA THR A 40 -0.39 -0.89 -4.59
C THR A 40 0.10 0.39 -5.25
N VAL A 41 1.42 0.52 -5.37
CA VAL A 41 2.10 1.65 -6.00
C VAL A 41 1.62 1.91 -7.43
N THR A 42 1.20 0.87 -8.16
CA THR A 42 0.71 0.98 -9.55
C THR A 42 -0.83 0.92 -9.65
N GLY A 43 -1.53 1.09 -8.54
CA GLY A 43 -2.99 1.04 -8.48
C GLY A 43 -3.53 -0.09 -7.59
N PRO A 44 -4.85 -0.12 -7.34
CA PRO A 44 -5.46 -1.14 -6.50
C PRO A 44 -5.45 -2.52 -7.17
N CYS A 45 -5.49 -3.59 -6.36
CA CYS A 45 -5.60 -4.97 -6.83
C CYS A 45 -6.47 -5.82 -5.90
N SER A 46 -7.05 -6.88 -6.44
CA SER A 46 -7.86 -7.86 -5.70
C SER A 46 -7.01 -8.80 -4.84
N ALA A 47 -7.66 -9.51 -3.90
CA ALA A 47 -7.01 -10.54 -3.09
C ALA A 47 -6.37 -11.65 -3.95
N ALA A 48 -7.03 -12.07 -5.03
CA ALA A 48 -6.53 -13.10 -5.94
C ALA A 48 -5.27 -12.65 -6.70
N GLU A 49 -5.18 -11.37 -7.04
CA GLU A 49 -4.03 -10.78 -7.72
C GLU A 49 -2.82 -10.58 -6.81
N LEU A 50 -3.07 -10.35 -5.52
CA LEU A 50 -2.03 -10.13 -4.53
C LEU A 50 -1.14 -11.37 -4.37
N GLY A 51 -1.74 -12.56 -4.31
CA GLY A 51 -1.06 -13.85 -4.31
C GLY A 51 0.02 -14.00 -3.21
N SER A 52 1.06 -14.80 -3.49
CA SER A 52 2.16 -15.00 -2.54
C SER A 52 2.88 -13.67 -2.27
N THR A 53 2.86 -13.26 -1.01
CA THR A 53 3.25 -11.91 -0.57
C THR A 53 4.38 -11.97 0.46
N LEU A 54 5.37 -11.09 0.32
CA LEU A 54 6.34 -10.79 1.37
C LEU A 54 5.88 -9.54 2.13
N PRO A 55 5.31 -9.66 3.34
CA PRO A 55 4.66 -8.55 4.02
C PRO A 55 5.62 -7.58 4.71
N PHE A 56 6.94 -7.81 4.67
CA PHE A 56 7.88 -6.92 5.33
C PHE A 56 9.28 -6.98 4.70
N GLU A 57 9.57 -6.09 3.76
CA GLU A 57 10.88 -6.05 3.09
C GLU A 57 11.42 -4.63 2.86
N HIS A 58 12.75 -4.47 2.86
CA HIS A 58 13.39 -3.30 2.26
C HIS A 58 13.89 -3.68 0.85
N VAL A 59 13.32 -3.06 -0.19
CA VAL A 59 13.45 -3.55 -1.57
C VAL A 59 14.54 -2.82 -2.37
N VAL A 60 14.52 -1.49 -2.38
CA VAL A 60 15.39 -0.67 -3.23
C VAL A 60 15.81 0.60 -2.48
N ALA A 61 17.04 1.08 -2.73
CA ALA A 61 17.54 2.38 -2.27
C ALA A 61 17.37 2.69 -0.77
N TRP A 62 17.27 1.66 0.07
CA TRP A 62 17.18 1.79 1.52
C TRP A 62 18.56 2.04 2.15
N SER A 63 18.58 2.55 3.38
CA SER A 63 19.81 2.79 4.14
C SER A 63 19.63 2.32 5.58
N MET A 64 20.59 1.52 6.04
CA MET A 64 20.72 1.04 7.42
C MET A 64 21.97 1.62 8.07
N GLN A 65 22.53 2.71 7.52
CA GLN A 65 23.76 3.32 8.02
C GLN A 65 23.64 3.89 9.43
N SER A 66 22.42 4.15 9.92
CA SER A 66 22.17 4.48 11.33
C SER A 66 22.60 3.39 12.30
N ARG A 67 22.74 2.14 11.82
CA ARG A 67 23.24 0.98 12.57
C ARG A 67 24.76 0.80 12.46
N HIS A 68 25.45 1.67 11.73
CA HIS A 68 26.88 1.53 11.51
C HIS A 68 27.66 1.60 12.82
N ARG A 69 28.47 0.57 13.06
CA ARG A 69 29.42 0.55 14.17
C ARG A 69 30.77 1.08 13.68
N PRO A 70 31.35 2.10 14.32
CA PRO A 70 32.69 2.57 13.99
C PRO A 70 33.73 1.44 14.09
N PRO A 71 34.72 1.40 13.19
CA PRO A 71 35.80 0.42 13.24
C PRO A 71 36.64 0.61 14.51
N SER A 72 37.03 -0.50 15.15
CA SER A 72 37.84 -0.50 16.38
C SER A 72 39.34 -0.70 16.13
N ASP A 73 39.72 -1.22 14.97
CA ASP A 73 41.09 -1.54 14.60
C ASP A 73 41.38 -1.25 13.10
N VAL A 74 42.62 -1.48 12.69
CA VAL A 74 43.09 -1.22 11.31
C VAL A 74 42.43 -2.16 10.29
N GLU A 75 42.12 -3.39 10.67
CA GLU A 75 41.47 -4.38 9.78
C GLU A 75 40.01 -4.00 9.55
N GLU A 76 39.30 -3.59 10.60
CA GLU A 76 37.94 -3.05 10.50
C GLU A 76 37.89 -1.75 9.74
N ALA A 77 38.89 -0.88 9.90
CA ALA A 77 38.99 0.35 9.12
C ALA A 77 39.13 0.05 7.62
N ALA A 78 39.91 -0.98 7.25
CA ALA A 78 39.98 -1.45 5.87
C ALA A 78 38.67 -2.11 5.39
N LEU A 79 37.98 -2.83 6.28
CA LEU A 79 36.72 -3.50 5.97
C LEU A 79 35.55 -2.53 5.77
N ARG A 80 35.55 -1.38 6.46
CA ARG A 80 34.46 -0.39 6.45
C ARG A 80 34.03 0.00 5.03
N ASP A 81 35.01 0.36 4.19
CA ASP A 81 34.78 0.86 2.84
C ASP A 81 35.05 -0.21 1.76
N ALA A 82 35.38 -1.44 2.17
CA ALA A 82 35.63 -2.54 1.24
C ALA A 82 34.35 -2.94 0.48
N PRO A 83 34.46 -3.25 -0.83
CA PRO A 83 33.34 -3.84 -1.55
C PRO A 83 33.04 -5.25 -1.03
N ILE A 84 31.79 -5.69 -1.16
CA ILE A 84 31.40 -7.09 -0.91
C ILE A 84 31.82 -7.93 -2.12
N THR A 85 32.85 -8.75 -1.96
CA THR A 85 33.38 -9.68 -2.96
C THR A 85 33.54 -11.06 -2.33
N LEU A 86 33.83 -12.09 -3.12
CA LEU A 86 34.08 -13.43 -2.57
C LEU A 86 35.25 -13.44 -1.56
N GLN A 87 36.24 -12.57 -1.74
CA GLN A 87 37.40 -12.46 -0.84
C GLN A 87 37.07 -11.74 0.47
N THR A 88 36.17 -10.76 0.45
CA THR A 88 35.79 -9.98 1.64
C THR A 88 34.57 -10.54 2.36
N LEU A 89 33.81 -11.45 1.72
CA LEU A 89 32.51 -11.92 2.19
C LEU A 89 32.51 -12.45 3.62
N SER A 90 33.51 -13.25 4.01
CA SER A 90 33.58 -13.80 5.37
C SER A 90 33.75 -12.70 6.41
N ALA A 91 34.69 -11.79 6.19
CA ALA A 91 34.96 -10.68 7.10
C ALA A 91 33.72 -9.76 7.24
N VAL A 92 33.03 -9.48 6.12
CA VAL A 92 31.79 -8.69 6.16
C VAL A 92 30.66 -9.45 6.90
N ARG A 93 30.56 -10.77 6.78
CA ARG A 93 29.57 -11.58 7.51
C ARG A 93 29.82 -11.62 9.01
N GLU A 94 31.08 -11.62 9.42
CA GLU A 94 31.48 -11.58 10.84
C GLU A 94 31.25 -10.19 11.44
N LYS A 95 31.44 -9.12 10.65
CA LYS A 95 31.34 -7.72 11.10
C LYS A 95 30.40 -6.89 10.21
N PRO A 96 29.12 -7.28 10.06
CA PRO A 96 28.22 -6.71 9.06
C PRO A 96 27.86 -5.25 9.32
N LEU A 97 27.93 -4.79 10.57
CA LEU A 97 27.65 -3.40 10.95
C LEU A 97 28.83 -2.44 10.72
N VAL A 98 30.03 -2.96 10.43
CA VAL A 98 31.21 -2.14 10.11
C VAL A 98 31.21 -1.75 8.64
N ASN A 99 30.79 -2.66 7.75
CA ASN A 99 30.88 -2.44 6.31
C ASN A 99 29.71 -1.57 5.79
N LEU A 100 30.01 -0.39 5.26
CA LEU A 100 29.00 0.55 4.77
C LEU A 100 28.28 0.06 3.52
N ALA A 101 28.96 -0.71 2.66
CA ALA A 101 28.33 -1.30 1.49
C ALA A 101 27.22 -2.28 1.89
N ASN A 102 27.40 -3.04 2.98
CA ASN A 102 26.38 -3.94 3.51
C ASN A 102 25.13 -3.22 4.03
N LEU A 103 25.32 -2.04 4.64
CA LEU A 103 24.26 -1.22 5.22
C LEU A 103 23.57 -0.30 4.19
N THR A 104 23.96 -0.36 2.92
CA THR A 104 23.39 0.46 1.86
C THR A 104 22.65 -0.44 0.88
N GLY A 105 21.38 -0.11 0.62
CA GLY A 105 20.51 -0.91 -0.22
C GLY A 105 20.94 -0.97 -1.68
N PRO A 106 20.43 -1.97 -2.43
CA PRO A 106 20.71 -2.08 -3.85
C PRO A 106 20.06 -0.93 -4.63
N GLN A 107 20.73 -0.55 -5.72
CA GLN A 107 20.12 0.29 -6.74
C GLN A 107 19.09 -0.50 -7.54
N GLU A 108 18.28 0.21 -8.33
CA GLU A 108 17.10 -0.36 -8.98
C GLU A 108 17.41 -1.62 -9.80
N ASP A 109 18.46 -1.61 -10.64
CA ASP A 109 18.88 -2.76 -11.48
C ASP A 109 19.07 -4.06 -10.70
N VAL A 110 19.79 -3.98 -9.59
CA VAL A 110 19.99 -5.14 -8.71
C VAL A 110 18.68 -5.51 -8.03
N ALA A 111 17.91 -4.54 -7.55
CA ALA A 111 16.61 -4.79 -6.92
C ALA A 111 15.63 -5.49 -7.87
N ALA A 112 15.57 -5.12 -9.17
CA ALA A 112 14.71 -5.79 -10.13
C ALA A 112 15.11 -7.24 -10.36
N ALA A 113 16.40 -7.52 -10.57
CA ALA A 113 16.85 -8.88 -10.79
C ALA A 113 16.51 -9.80 -9.60
N GLU A 114 16.59 -9.26 -8.38
CA GLU A 114 16.24 -9.95 -7.14
C GLU A 114 14.72 -10.21 -7.03
N VAL A 115 13.86 -9.21 -7.30
CA VAL A 115 12.41 -9.41 -7.23
C VAL A 115 11.84 -10.19 -8.41
N GLU A 116 12.46 -10.14 -9.57
CA GLU A 116 12.14 -11.04 -10.70
C GLU A 116 12.47 -12.49 -10.36
N ALA A 117 13.52 -12.72 -9.55
CA ALA A 117 13.82 -14.06 -9.03
C ALA A 117 12.74 -14.55 -8.07
N PHE A 118 12.17 -13.66 -7.26
CA PHE A 118 10.99 -13.95 -6.43
C PHE A 118 9.75 -14.24 -7.30
N ALA A 119 9.50 -13.45 -8.34
CA ALA A 119 8.39 -13.69 -9.26
C ALA A 119 8.49 -15.05 -9.99
N ARG A 120 9.72 -15.46 -10.38
CA ARG A 120 9.99 -16.75 -11.01
C ARG A 120 9.65 -17.96 -10.13
N VAL A 121 9.62 -17.79 -8.81
CA VAL A 121 9.27 -18.85 -7.86
C VAL A 121 7.85 -18.71 -7.32
N GLY A 122 7.00 -17.93 -7.99
CA GLY A 122 5.58 -17.76 -7.67
C GLY A 122 5.25 -16.55 -6.79
N GLY A 123 6.25 -15.74 -6.43
CA GLY A 123 6.04 -14.47 -5.74
C GLY A 123 5.23 -13.47 -6.56
N ARG A 124 4.41 -12.66 -5.89
CA ARG A 124 3.48 -11.72 -6.56
C ARG A 124 3.50 -10.32 -5.97
N ALA A 125 3.59 -10.20 -4.65
CA ALA A 125 3.55 -8.91 -3.98
C ALA A 125 4.59 -8.77 -2.87
N ILE A 126 4.99 -7.52 -2.61
CA ILE A 126 5.88 -7.14 -1.51
C ILE A 126 5.31 -5.91 -0.81
N VAL A 127 5.33 -5.88 0.52
CA VAL A 127 5.14 -4.63 1.29
C VAL A 127 6.51 -4.04 1.58
N SER A 128 6.75 -2.83 1.08
CA SER A 128 7.98 -2.09 1.35
C SER A 128 7.92 -1.51 2.76
N ALA A 129 8.77 -1.99 3.66
CA ALA A 129 8.99 -1.46 5.00
C ALA A 129 9.92 -0.22 5.01
N SER A 130 10.36 0.25 3.83
CA SER A 130 11.13 1.48 3.71
C SER A 130 10.17 2.65 3.60
N VAL A 131 10.09 3.45 4.66
CA VAL A 131 9.25 4.66 4.70
C VAL A 131 9.97 5.76 3.91
N PRO A 132 9.36 6.29 2.83
CA PRO A 132 9.96 7.39 2.07
C PRO A 132 10.29 8.59 2.96
N GLY A 133 11.45 9.21 2.75
CA GLY A 133 11.93 10.37 3.53
C GLY A 133 12.64 10.04 4.85
N ALA A 134 12.47 8.82 5.40
CA ALA A 134 13.17 8.39 6.61
C ALA A 134 14.57 7.82 6.28
N GLY A 135 15.59 8.68 6.26
CA GLY A 135 17.00 8.27 6.29
C GLY A 135 17.55 7.56 5.04
N GLY A 136 16.88 7.63 3.89
CA GLY A 136 17.32 6.99 2.65
C GLY A 136 16.84 7.66 1.36
N ALA A 137 17.29 7.13 0.23
CA ALA A 137 16.99 7.61 -1.14
C ALA A 137 15.75 6.93 -1.77
N CYS A 138 15.10 6.00 -1.07
CA CYS A 138 13.88 5.35 -1.55
C CYS A 138 12.70 6.32 -1.53
N SER A 139 12.16 6.62 -2.71
CA SER A 139 10.97 7.43 -2.92
C SER A 139 9.81 6.61 -3.49
N ALA A 140 8.61 7.19 -3.51
CA ALA A 140 7.47 6.67 -4.25
C ALA A 140 7.82 6.40 -5.74
N SER A 141 8.62 7.28 -6.36
CA SER A 141 9.06 7.14 -7.75
C SER A 141 10.02 5.96 -7.97
N CYS A 142 10.93 5.67 -7.04
CA CYS A 142 11.78 4.48 -7.11
C CYS A 142 10.95 3.19 -7.09
N LEU A 143 9.95 3.11 -6.21
CA LEU A 143 9.06 1.94 -6.14
C LEU A 143 8.19 1.81 -7.40
N ALA A 144 7.69 2.92 -7.93
CA ALA A 144 6.86 2.92 -9.13
C ALA A 144 7.64 2.49 -10.37
N SER A 145 8.88 2.97 -10.51
CA SER A 145 9.79 2.52 -11.57
C SER A 145 10.03 1.01 -11.51
N LEU A 146 10.36 0.50 -10.31
CA LEU A 146 10.58 -0.93 -10.08
C LEU A 146 9.33 -1.77 -10.44
N CYS A 147 8.14 -1.35 -10.02
CA CYS A 147 6.89 -2.04 -10.33
C CYS A 147 6.60 -2.05 -11.83
N ARG A 148 6.77 -0.91 -12.53
CA ARG A 148 6.55 -0.81 -13.98
C ARG A 148 7.46 -1.76 -14.75
N ARG A 149 8.73 -1.86 -14.33
CA ARG A 149 9.75 -2.70 -14.96
C ARG A 149 9.51 -4.19 -14.72
N THR A 150 9.21 -4.58 -13.49
CA THR A 150 9.17 -5.99 -13.08
C THR A 150 7.77 -6.61 -13.08
N LYS A 151 6.73 -5.78 -13.17
CA LYS A 151 5.32 -6.16 -12.98
C LYS A 151 5.01 -6.76 -11.60
N LEU A 152 5.94 -6.65 -10.65
CA LEU A 152 5.69 -7.00 -9.26
C LEU A 152 4.79 -5.94 -8.61
N ARG A 153 3.89 -6.38 -7.74
CA ARG A 153 3.08 -5.48 -6.93
C ARG A 153 3.84 -5.06 -5.68
N VAL A 154 3.96 -3.76 -5.44
CA VAL A 154 4.52 -3.24 -4.19
C VAL A 154 3.47 -2.42 -3.45
N ILE A 155 3.29 -2.70 -2.16
CA ILE A 155 2.53 -1.86 -1.24
C ILE A 155 3.54 -0.96 -0.53
N MET A 156 3.37 0.35 -0.65
CA MET A 156 4.21 1.34 0.01
C MET A 156 3.65 1.65 1.41
N THR A 157 4.51 1.64 2.44
CA THR A 157 4.18 2.15 3.77
C THR A 157 4.43 3.66 3.87
N VAL A 158 3.62 4.36 4.65
CA VAL A 158 3.83 5.77 5.04
C VAL A 158 3.87 5.91 6.56
N GLY A 159 4.74 6.79 7.07
CA GLY A 159 4.93 7.00 8.50
C GLY A 159 6.15 7.85 8.81
N TRP A 160 6.65 7.71 10.04
CA TRP A 160 7.92 8.28 10.50
C TRP A 160 8.74 7.22 11.22
N ALA A 161 10.07 7.31 11.13
CA ALA A 161 10.94 6.36 11.82
C ALA A 161 11.07 6.67 13.31
N SER A 162 10.81 7.92 13.73
CA SER A 162 10.88 8.33 15.13
C SER A 162 9.90 9.44 15.48
N ALA A 163 9.49 9.50 16.76
CA ALA A 163 8.65 10.58 17.28
C ALA A 163 9.28 11.99 17.13
N ARG A 164 10.59 12.07 16.92
CA ARG A 164 11.35 13.32 16.73
C ARG A 164 11.14 13.95 15.36
N GLU A 165 10.71 13.16 14.38
CA GLU A 165 10.45 13.63 13.02
C GLU A 165 9.02 14.16 12.85
N LEU A 166 8.16 13.99 13.86
CA LEU A 166 6.79 14.48 13.77
C LEU A 166 6.77 16.01 13.83
N PRO A 167 5.96 16.67 12.98
CA PRO A 167 5.59 18.07 13.16
C PRO A 167 5.11 18.31 14.59
N PRO A 168 5.32 19.48 15.22
CA PRO A 168 4.81 19.75 16.56
C PRO A 168 3.27 19.58 16.60
N PRO A 169 2.69 19.21 17.76
CA PRO A 169 1.24 19.14 17.90
C PRO A 169 0.61 20.51 17.61
N PRO A 170 -0.65 20.55 17.17
CA PRO A 170 -1.35 21.81 16.96
C PRO A 170 -1.41 22.63 18.28
N PRO A 171 -1.45 23.97 18.19
CA PRO A 171 -1.53 24.84 19.37
C PRO A 171 -2.88 24.75 20.09
N ASP A 172 -3.93 24.35 19.38
CA ASP A 172 -5.31 24.24 19.88
C ASP A 172 -5.82 22.80 19.69
N ASP A 173 -6.55 22.28 20.68
CA ASP A 173 -7.05 20.90 20.70
C ASP A 173 -8.09 20.58 19.61
N GLU A 174 -8.71 21.60 18.99
CA GLU A 174 -9.69 21.43 17.90
C GLU A 174 -9.06 21.38 16.50
N ALA A 175 -7.79 21.78 16.36
CA ALA A 175 -7.14 21.79 15.05
C ALA A 175 -6.71 20.38 14.63
N GLU A 176 -6.86 20.07 13.34
CA GLU A 176 -6.45 18.78 12.78
C GLU A 176 -4.92 18.64 12.86
N ASP A 177 -4.43 17.51 13.42
CA ASP A 177 -3.00 17.29 13.57
C ASP A 177 -2.33 17.22 12.17
N PRO A 178 -1.34 18.08 11.86
CA PRO A 178 -0.68 18.09 10.55
C PRO A 178 0.02 16.77 10.21
N ALA A 179 0.44 15.99 11.22
CA ALA A 179 0.96 14.65 11.01
C ALA A 179 -0.15 13.69 10.55
N LEU A 180 -1.33 13.75 11.17
CA LEU A 180 -2.47 12.94 10.76
C LEU A 180 -2.90 13.28 9.32
N ASP A 181 -3.03 14.57 9.01
CA ASP A 181 -3.38 15.04 7.67
C ASP A 181 -2.37 14.57 6.61
N SER A 182 -1.06 14.63 6.91
CA SER A 182 -0.01 14.13 6.02
C SER A 182 -0.16 12.62 5.71
N LEU A 183 -0.43 11.79 6.72
CA LEU A 183 -0.64 10.34 6.52
C LEU A 183 -1.88 10.09 5.64
N LEU A 184 -2.98 10.78 5.92
CA LEU A 184 -4.23 10.61 5.18
C LEU A 184 -4.10 11.07 3.74
N ARG A 185 -3.40 12.18 3.48
CA ARG A 185 -3.07 12.63 2.13
C ARG A 185 -2.29 11.56 1.36
N SER A 186 -1.26 10.96 1.96
CA SER A 186 -0.48 9.89 1.31
C SER A 186 -1.31 8.63 0.99
N LEU A 187 -2.26 8.28 1.86
CA LEU A 187 -3.16 7.14 1.66
C LEU A 187 -4.27 7.41 0.62
N LEU A 188 -4.85 8.62 0.61
CA LEU A 188 -6.07 8.93 -0.15
C LEU A 188 -5.78 9.64 -1.47
N GLU A 189 -4.82 10.57 -1.49
CA GLU A 189 -4.48 11.37 -2.66
C GLU A 189 -3.24 10.78 -3.34
N GLY A 190 -2.20 10.49 -2.56
CA GLY A 190 -0.90 10.00 -3.02
C GLY A 190 0.05 11.13 -3.44
N GLU A 191 1.22 10.74 -3.93
CA GLU A 191 2.27 11.66 -4.37
C GLU A 191 2.57 11.48 -5.86
N GLU A 192 2.80 12.58 -6.59
CA GLU A 192 3.22 12.51 -7.99
C GLU A 192 4.64 11.93 -8.09
N ASP A 193 4.82 10.94 -8.97
CA ASP A 193 6.13 10.32 -9.20
C ASP A 193 6.91 10.95 -10.38
N GLY A 194 6.39 12.02 -10.97
CA GLY A 194 6.96 12.71 -12.13
C GLY A 194 6.80 11.99 -13.47
N SER A 195 6.11 10.83 -13.52
CA SER A 195 5.90 10.07 -14.75
C SER A 195 4.71 10.54 -15.60
N GLY A 196 3.91 11.49 -15.09
CA GLY A 196 2.63 11.90 -15.67
C GLY A 196 1.51 10.86 -15.52
N GLY A 197 1.75 9.77 -14.77
CA GLY A 197 0.75 8.79 -14.38
C GLY A 197 -0.05 9.20 -13.15
N ALA A 198 -0.90 8.29 -12.66
CA ALA A 198 -1.64 8.50 -11.42
C ALA A 198 -0.69 8.64 -10.22
N ALA A 199 -1.07 9.45 -9.24
CA ALA A 199 -0.33 9.63 -8.00
C ALA A 199 -0.16 8.29 -7.26
N VAL A 200 1.02 8.08 -6.71
CA VAL A 200 1.38 6.87 -5.94
C VAL A 200 0.83 7.01 -4.53
N ARG A 201 -0.14 6.16 -4.20
CA ARG A 201 -0.72 6.10 -2.86
C ARG A 201 0.01 5.10 -1.98
N ALA A 202 0.15 5.43 -0.71
CA ALA A 202 0.51 4.44 0.29
C ALA A 202 -0.67 3.46 0.50
N GLY A 203 -0.35 2.20 0.80
CA GLY A 203 -1.35 1.17 1.12
C GLY A 203 -1.22 0.62 2.54
N ALA A 204 -0.34 1.20 3.35
CA ALA A 204 -0.10 0.77 4.72
C ALA A 204 0.51 1.90 5.56
N LEU A 205 0.27 1.85 6.87
CA LEU A 205 0.83 2.75 7.87
C LEU A 205 2.04 2.13 8.56
N GLY A 206 3.02 2.94 8.97
CA GLY A 206 4.23 2.50 9.68
C GLY A 206 5.50 2.67 8.83
N VAL A 207 6.62 2.00 9.14
CA VAL A 207 6.82 0.99 10.21
C VAL A 207 7.26 1.63 11.53
N LEU A 208 6.58 1.28 12.63
CA LEU A 208 6.90 1.78 13.98
C LEU A 208 7.57 0.72 14.88
N PRO A 209 8.72 1.01 15.52
CA PRO A 209 9.24 0.18 16.60
C PRO A 209 8.37 0.28 17.87
N LEU A 210 7.92 -0.86 18.40
CA LEU A 210 7.16 -0.94 19.66
C LEU A 210 8.08 -0.81 20.88
N THR A 211 8.67 0.37 21.05
CA THR A 211 9.49 0.72 22.21
C THR A 211 8.89 1.92 22.97
N PRO A 212 9.18 2.05 24.28
CA PRO A 212 8.76 3.22 25.04
C PRO A 212 9.22 4.53 24.38
N GLY A 213 8.43 5.59 24.55
CA GLY A 213 8.75 6.93 24.03
C GLY A 213 8.13 7.30 22.67
N HIS A 214 7.28 6.44 22.12
CA HIS A 214 6.56 6.69 20.85
C HIS A 214 5.07 7.01 21.02
N ALA A 215 4.61 7.42 22.22
CA ALA A 215 3.19 7.61 22.53
C ALA A 215 2.45 8.50 21.51
N ARG A 216 2.98 9.70 21.21
CA ARG A 216 2.38 10.59 20.22
C ARG A 216 2.32 9.99 18.81
N LEU A 217 3.37 9.27 18.39
CA LEU A 217 3.39 8.62 17.08
C LEU A 217 2.37 7.46 17.02
N LEU A 218 2.20 6.71 18.11
CA LEU A 218 1.15 5.69 18.24
C LEU A 218 -0.24 6.33 18.12
N GLU A 219 -0.49 7.46 18.79
CA GLU A 219 -1.76 8.18 18.71
C GLU A 219 -2.09 8.63 17.28
N VAL A 220 -1.13 9.24 16.58
CA VAL A 220 -1.31 9.70 15.20
C VAL A 220 -1.56 8.52 14.25
N LEU A 221 -0.79 7.44 14.38
CA LEU A 221 -0.96 6.23 13.56
C LEU A 221 -2.29 5.51 13.86
N ALA A 222 -2.71 5.48 15.12
CA ALA A 222 -4.01 4.94 15.52
C ALA A 222 -5.15 5.74 14.88
N ALA A 223 -5.10 7.07 14.97
CA ALA A 223 -6.10 7.95 14.37
C ALA A 223 -6.15 7.76 12.83
N ALA A 224 -4.99 7.64 12.18
CA ALA A 224 -4.92 7.39 10.74
C ALA A 224 -5.52 6.02 10.37
N HIS A 225 -5.23 4.98 11.15
CA HIS A 225 -5.81 3.65 10.97
C HIS A 225 -7.34 3.68 11.11
N VAL A 226 -7.86 4.29 12.17
CA VAL A 226 -9.31 4.37 12.43
C VAL A 226 -10.04 5.12 11.31
N ARG A 227 -9.45 6.20 10.78
CA ARG A 227 -10.06 7.01 9.71
C ARG A 227 -10.00 6.35 8.33
N SER A 228 -8.93 5.61 8.03
CA SER A 228 -8.68 5.08 6.68
C SER A 228 -8.94 3.58 6.53
N GLY A 229 -8.93 2.84 7.64
CA GLY A 229 -8.91 1.37 7.66
C GLY A 229 -7.58 0.74 7.22
N ALA A 230 -6.55 1.53 6.90
CA ALA A 230 -5.27 1.04 6.38
C ALA A 230 -4.52 0.18 7.40
N PRO A 231 -3.88 -0.93 7.01
CA PRO A 231 -3.15 -1.80 7.93
C PRO A 231 -1.96 -1.08 8.55
N LEU A 232 -1.69 -1.37 9.82
CA LEU A 232 -0.62 -0.76 10.60
C LEU A 232 0.53 -1.75 10.79
N PHE A 233 1.72 -1.36 10.36
CA PHE A 233 2.93 -2.14 10.51
C PHE A 233 3.78 -1.61 11.66
N CYS A 234 4.07 -2.51 12.59
CA CYS A 234 4.94 -2.30 13.71
C CYS A 234 6.08 -3.32 13.69
N SER A 235 7.11 -3.09 14.50
CA SER A 235 8.22 -4.02 14.66
C SER A 235 8.62 -4.14 16.12
N LEU A 236 9.07 -5.33 16.51
CA LEU A 236 9.85 -5.46 17.73
C LEU A 236 11.21 -4.79 17.53
N PRO A 237 11.78 -4.15 18.55
CA PRO A 237 13.07 -3.48 18.44
C PRO A 237 14.16 -4.41 17.91
N ALA A 238 14.98 -3.88 17.00
CA ALA A 238 16.18 -4.55 16.55
C ALA A 238 17.12 -4.76 17.74
N GLY A 239 17.48 -6.02 18.04
CA GLY A 239 18.29 -6.39 19.21
C GLY A 239 17.49 -6.91 20.42
N GLY A 240 16.18 -7.10 20.28
CA GLY A 240 15.24 -7.42 21.37
C GLY A 240 15.37 -8.76 22.09
N ALA A 241 16.51 -9.44 22.07
CA ALA A 241 16.72 -10.60 22.93
C ALA A 241 18.20 -10.82 23.31
N ALA A 242 18.89 -9.78 23.79
CA ALA A 242 20.23 -9.96 24.37
C ALA A 242 20.26 -11.03 25.48
N SER A 243 19.10 -11.33 26.07
CA SER A 243 18.80 -12.46 26.94
C SER A 243 17.31 -12.83 26.84
N ALA A 244 16.91 -13.96 27.42
CA ALA A 244 15.49 -14.31 27.58
C ALA A 244 14.72 -13.24 28.37
N ASP A 245 15.31 -12.66 29.42
CA ASP A 245 14.68 -11.58 30.19
C ASP A 245 14.47 -10.31 29.37
N ALA A 246 15.44 -9.97 28.51
CA ALA A 246 15.31 -8.83 27.59
C ALA A 246 14.20 -9.08 26.55
N ALA A 247 14.07 -10.31 26.08
CA ALA A 247 12.99 -10.72 25.17
C ALA A 247 11.63 -10.64 25.85
N GLU A 248 11.49 -11.14 27.08
CA GLU A 248 10.25 -11.03 27.86
C GLU A 248 9.89 -9.55 28.12
N SER A 249 10.85 -8.73 28.52
CA SER A 249 10.64 -7.29 28.74
C SER A 249 10.22 -6.55 27.46
N SER A 250 10.88 -6.84 26.33
CA SER A 250 10.51 -6.29 25.03
C SER A 250 9.12 -6.72 24.60
N GLY A 251 8.77 -7.99 24.83
CA GLY A 251 7.45 -8.53 24.56
C GLY A 251 6.37 -7.83 25.37
N ALA A 252 6.59 -7.64 26.68
CA ALA A 252 5.67 -6.94 27.56
C ALA A 252 5.45 -5.48 27.14
N ALA A 253 6.51 -4.76 26.77
CA ALA A 253 6.41 -3.39 26.27
C ALA A 253 5.63 -3.31 24.94
N ALA A 254 5.83 -4.29 24.06
CA ALA A 254 5.09 -4.40 22.82
C ALA A 254 3.60 -4.69 23.07
N VAL A 255 3.26 -5.60 23.99
CA VAL A 255 1.86 -5.86 24.40
C VAL A 255 1.21 -4.58 24.93
N ALA A 256 1.88 -3.84 25.83
CA ALA A 256 1.33 -2.58 26.36
C ALA A 256 1.06 -1.54 25.26
N SER A 257 1.92 -1.49 24.23
CA SER A 257 1.72 -0.60 23.07
C SER A 257 0.53 -1.05 22.22
N LEU A 258 0.35 -2.35 22.02
CA LEU A 258 -0.81 -2.90 21.30
C LEU A 258 -2.12 -2.69 22.07
N ASP A 259 -2.11 -2.82 23.40
CA ASP A 259 -3.26 -2.53 24.24
C ASP A 259 -3.68 -1.06 24.13
N ALA A 260 -2.70 -0.13 24.08
CA ALA A 260 -2.97 1.28 23.85
C ALA A 260 -3.59 1.55 22.46
N LEU A 261 -3.06 0.90 21.40
CA LEU A 261 -3.66 0.97 20.06
C LEU A 261 -5.08 0.41 20.03
N SER A 262 -5.32 -0.72 20.70
CA SER A 262 -6.64 -1.33 20.81
C SER A 262 -7.61 -0.42 21.55
N ALA A 263 -7.17 0.24 22.63
CA ALA A 263 -7.98 1.22 23.38
C ALA A 263 -8.32 2.45 22.53
N ALA A 264 -7.46 2.82 21.58
CA ALA A 264 -7.71 3.88 20.60
C ALA A 264 -8.61 3.44 19.42
N GLY A 265 -9.12 2.21 19.42
CA GLY A 265 -10.05 1.70 18.41
C GLY A 265 -9.41 1.08 17.17
N VAL A 266 -8.09 0.81 17.19
CA VAL A 266 -7.40 0.13 16.10
C VAL A 266 -7.86 -1.32 15.99
N ASP A 267 -8.19 -1.79 14.78
CA ASP A 267 -8.51 -3.21 14.56
C ASP A 267 -7.22 -4.03 14.60
N MET A 268 -7.01 -4.73 15.72
CA MET A 268 -5.80 -5.55 15.94
C MET A 268 -5.59 -6.59 14.84
N ARG A 269 -6.65 -7.07 14.16
CA ARG A 269 -6.47 -7.99 13.04
C ARG A 269 -5.66 -7.34 11.92
N ARG A 270 -5.74 -6.02 11.75
CA ARG A 270 -5.00 -5.26 10.74
C ARG A 270 -3.67 -4.69 11.24
N VAL A 271 -3.20 -5.14 12.39
CA VAL A 271 -1.89 -4.78 12.94
C VAL A 271 -0.90 -5.90 12.70
N VAL A 272 0.29 -5.57 12.19
CA VAL A 272 1.42 -6.48 12.03
C VAL A 272 2.51 -6.14 13.02
N VAL A 273 3.06 -7.14 13.69
CA VAL A 273 4.27 -7.02 14.51
C VAL A 273 5.38 -7.84 13.86
N ALA A 274 6.30 -7.15 13.19
CA ALA A 274 7.46 -7.74 12.56
C ALA A 274 8.57 -8.11 13.55
N HIS A 275 9.51 -8.93 13.08
CA HIS A 275 10.63 -9.45 13.85
C HIS A 275 10.22 -10.40 14.99
N ALA A 276 9.07 -11.08 14.87
CA ALA A 276 8.55 -11.99 15.90
C ALA A 276 9.53 -13.13 16.27
N GLN A 277 10.45 -13.50 15.37
CA GLN A 277 11.46 -14.52 15.63
C GLN A 277 12.44 -14.15 16.76
N THR A 278 12.54 -12.88 17.15
CA THR A 278 13.37 -12.46 18.29
C THR A 278 12.84 -12.99 19.62
N LEU A 279 11.55 -13.35 19.69
CA LEU A 279 10.91 -13.87 20.90
C LEU A 279 10.82 -15.41 20.93
N LEU A 280 11.53 -16.13 20.05
CA LEU A 280 11.52 -17.60 20.09
C LEU A 280 12.05 -18.17 21.43
N GLY A 281 12.95 -17.45 22.10
CA GLY A 281 13.41 -17.78 23.45
C GLY A 281 12.47 -17.35 24.59
N ALA A 282 11.41 -16.61 24.29
CA ALA A 282 10.43 -16.07 25.23
C ALA A 282 8.99 -16.44 24.79
N PRO A 283 8.61 -17.74 24.88
CA PRO A 283 7.35 -18.22 24.33
C PRO A 283 6.12 -17.62 25.03
N ALA A 284 6.25 -17.20 26.30
CA ALA A 284 5.15 -16.55 27.02
C ALA A 284 4.85 -15.16 26.43
N ALA A 285 5.88 -14.32 26.25
CA ALA A 285 5.77 -13.05 25.53
C ALA A 285 5.20 -13.21 24.12
N LEU A 286 5.68 -14.20 23.35
CA LEU A 286 5.19 -14.46 22.00
C LEU A 286 3.68 -14.79 21.99
N ARG A 287 3.21 -15.63 22.93
CA ARG A 287 1.79 -15.96 23.07
C ARG A 287 0.95 -14.78 23.56
N ALA A 288 1.50 -13.94 24.44
CA ALA A 288 0.83 -12.72 24.89
C ALA A 288 0.60 -11.76 23.71
N LEU A 289 1.58 -11.60 22.83
CA LEU A 289 1.40 -10.81 21.60
C LEU A 289 0.34 -11.41 20.68
N LEU A 290 0.35 -12.73 20.47
CA LEU A 290 -0.70 -13.40 19.69
C LEU A 290 -2.08 -13.17 20.31
N ALA A 291 -2.20 -13.13 21.64
CA ALA A 291 -3.46 -12.96 22.35
C ALA A 291 -4.12 -11.58 22.11
N THR A 292 -3.34 -10.54 21.79
CA THR A 292 -3.87 -9.21 21.44
C THR A 292 -4.72 -9.20 20.17
N GLY A 293 -4.59 -10.24 19.32
CA GLY A 293 -5.25 -10.32 18.02
C GLY A 293 -4.41 -9.74 16.86
N ALA A 294 -3.25 -9.16 17.16
CA ALA A 294 -2.27 -8.76 16.15
C ALA A 294 -1.72 -9.95 15.37
N ARG A 295 -1.27 -9.69 14.14
CA ARG A 295 -0.59 -10.66 13.29
C ARG A 295 0.92 -10.57 13.52
N LEU A 296 1.56 -11.71 13.77
CA LEU A 296 3.00 -11.78 13.96
C LEU A 296 3.69 -12.10 12.64
N CYS A 297 4.57 -11.21 12.19
CA CYS A 297 5.40 -11.41 11.03
C CYS A 297 6.77 -11.94 11.44
N PHE A 298 7.00 -13.21 11.14
CA PHE A 298 8.30 -13.84 11.26
C PHE A 298 9.15 -13.41 10.08
N THR A 299 10.23 -12.71 10.41
CA THR A 299 11.28 -12.32 9.46
C THR A 299 12.51 -13.17 9.74
N GLY A 300 13.53 -13.09 8.89
CA GLY A 300 14.82 -13.63 9.24
C GLY A 300 15.16 -15.02 8.69
N ALA A 301 14.28 -15.61 7.89
CA ALA A 301 14.67 -16.77 7.09
C ALA A 301 15.90 -16.42 6.24
N GLY A 302 16.95 -17.22 6.39
CA GLY A 302 18.25 -17.04 5.74
C GLY A 302 19.27 -16.23 6.55
N MET A 303 18.86 -15.47 7.57
CA MET A 303 19.77 -14.58 8.32
C MET A 303 20.83 -15.35 9.10
N GLY A 304 20.49 -16.53 9.66
CA GLY A 304 21.39 -17.38 10.45
C GLY A 304 22.74 -17.65 9.77
N TRP A 305 22.75 -17.72 8.44
CA TRP A 305 23.96 -17.99 7.65
C TRP A 305 24.39 -16.81 6.78
N SER A 306 23.46 -15.94 6.36
CA SER A 306 23.79 -14.81 5.49
C SER A 306 24.36 -13.62 6.26
N VAL A 307 23.91 -13.39 7.50
CA VAL A 307 24.35 -12.28 8.36
C VAL A 307 24.65 -12.78 9.78
N PRO A 308 25.55 -13.76 9.97
CA PRO A 308 25.78 -14.39 11.27
C PRO A 308 26.28 -13.38 12.33
N GLY A 309 27.05 -12.37 11.92
CA GLY A 309 27.55 -11.31 12.79
C GLY A 309 26.57 -10.15 13.03
N ALA A 310 25.30 -10.23 12.61
CA ALA A 310 24.31 -9.14 12.76
C ALA A 310 24.17 -8.66 14.21
N CYS A 311 24.57 -9.49 15.17
CA CYS A 311 24.47 -9.23 16.60
C CYS A 311 25.83 -9.09 17.30
N ALA A 312 26.91 -8.91 16.54
CA ALA A 312 28.25 -8.66 17.06
C ALA A 312 28.49 -7.20 17.51
N SER A 313 27.43 -6.41 17.74
CA SER A 313 27.52 -5.09 18.36
C SER A 313 27.61 -5.25 19.88
N ASP A 314 28.82 -5.36 20.44
CA ASP A 314 29.18 -5.30 21.88
C ASP A 314 28.36 -6.14 22.90
N HIS A 315 27.38 -6.92 22.43
CA HIS A 315 26.53 -7.83 23.18
C HIS A 315 26.70 -9.24 22.61
N PRO A 316 27.60 -10.07 23.19
CA PRO A 316 28.19 -11.25 22.54
C PRO A 316 27.27 -12.46 22.26
N TRP A 317 25.95 -12.39 22.42
CA TRP A 317 25.12 -13.61 22.55
C TRP A 317 23.77 -13.64 21.82
N LEU A 318 23.63 -13.11 20.61
CA LEU A 318 22.38 -13.35 19.87
C LEU A 318 22.57 -13.64 18.40
N SER A 319 22.97 -14.86 18.01
CA SER A 319 22.81 -15.22 16.58
C SER A 319 21.33 -15.19 16.21
N PRO A 320 20.93 -14.68 15.01
CA PRO A 320 19.58 -14.88 14.53
C PRO A 320 19.25 -16.38 14.54
N PRO A 321 18.00 -16.78 14.86
CA PRO A 321 17.66 -18.19 14.90
C PRO A 321 18.00 -18.85 13.58
N SER A 322 18.49 -20.08 13.64
CA SER A 322 18.72 -20.87 12.45
C SER A 322 17.41 -21.09 11.69
N ASP A 323 17.49 -21.34 10.40
CA ASP A 323 16.30 -21.66 9.61
C ASP A 323 15.57 -22.90 10.14
N GLU A 324 16.28 -23.83 10.79
CA GLU A 324 15.69 -25.05 11.37
C GLU A 324 14.86 -24.71 12.62
N GLU A 325 15.40 -23.88 13.51
CA GLU A 325 14.67 -23.41 14.70
C GLU A 325 13.44 -22.57 14.31
N LEU A 326 13.60 -21.67 13.34
CA LEU A 326 12.51 -20.84 12.84
C LEU A 326 11.43 -21.69 12.17
N ALA A 327 11.81 -22.65 11.33
CA ALA A 327 10.87 -23.54 10.65
C ALA A 327 10.12 -24.44 11.64
N ALA A 328 10.81 -25.00 12.63
CA ALA A 328 10.20 -25.80 13.69
C ALA A 328 9.23 -24.97 14.54
N ALA A 329 9.60 -23.74 14.91
CA ALA A 329 8.75 -22.85 15.69
C ALA A 329 7.48 -22.45 14.93
N LEU A 330 7.60 -22.10 13.65
CA LEU A 330 6.45 -21.77 12.80
C LEU A 330 5.50 -22.96 12.65
N ALA A 331 6.02 -24.14 12.32
CA ALA A 331 5.19 -25.35 12.19
C ALA A 331 4.46 -25.68 13.51
N ARG A 332 5.14 -25.52 14.65
CA ARG A 332 4.54 -25.72 15.98
C ARG A 332 3.41 -24.71 16.24
N LEU A 333 3.62 -23.42 16.00
CA LEU A 333 2.59 -22.39 16.20
C LEU A 333 1.36 -22.62 15.30
N CYS A 334 1.57 -23.06 14.05
CA CYS A 334 0.48 -23.46 13.18
C CYS A 334 -0.30 -24.65 13.74
N ALA A 335 0.41 -25.69 14.20
CA ALA A 335 -0.22 -26.87 14.81
C ALA A 335 -1.00 -26.55 16.10
N GLU A 336 -0.61 -25.50 16.82
CA GLU A 336 -1.31 -24.97 17.98
C GLU A 336 -2.55 -24.11 17.62
N GLY A 337 -2.82 -23.91 16.32
CA GLY A 337 -3.99 -23.18 15.84
C GLY A 337 -3.78 -21.68 15.61
N TYR A 338 -2.53 -21.20 15.59
CA TYR A 338 -2.24 -19.77 15.37
C TYR A 338 -2.04 -19.39 13.91
N ALA A 339 -2.17 -20.31 12.95
CA ALA A 339 -1.83 -20.09 11.54
C ALA A 339 -2.43 -18.81 10.94
N ASP A 340 -3.69 -18.45 11.26
CA ASP A 340 -4.38 -17.26 10.75
C ASP A 340 -3.80 -15.92 11.27
N ARG A 341 -2.93 -15.98 12.27
CA ARG A 341 -2.24 -14.81 12.87
C ARG A 341 -0.77 -14.74 12.50
N LEU A 342 -0.27 -15.65 11.67
CA LEU A 342 1.15 -15.69 11.30
C LEU A 342 1.36 -15.14 9.89
N LEU A 343 2.44 -14.40 9.72
CA LEU A 343 2.94 -13.90 8.46
C LEU A 343 4.41 -14.30 8.35
N LEU A 344 4.90 -14.48 7.12
CA LEU A 344 6.27 -14.88 6.86
C LEU A 344 6.92 -13.98 5.82
N SER A 345 8.09 -13.43 6.16
CA SER A 345 8.91 -12.60 5.27
C SER A 345 10.40 -12.92 5.47
N LEU A 346 11.26 -12.31 4.66
CA LEU A 346 12.71 -12.36 4.82
C LEU A 346 13.19 -11.24 5.75
N GLY A 347 12.61 -10.05 5.64
CA GLY A 347 13.07 -8.87 6.38
C GLY A 347 14.45 -8.43 5.89
N VAL A 348 14.62 -8.30 4.58
CA VAL A 348 15.88 -7.85 3.97
C VAL A 348 16.26 -6.49 4.52
N SER A 349 17.39 -6.40 5.21
CA SER A 349 17.96 -5.17 5.77
C SER A 349 19.48 -5.09 5.62
N SER A 350 20.07 -6.04 4.89
CA SER A 350 21.51 -6.17 4.67
C SER A 350 21.75 -6.69 3.25
N ARG A 351 22.76 -6.15 2.56
CA ARG A 351 23.11 -6.64 1.21
C ARG A 351 23.50 -8.11 1.23
N LEU A 352 24.10 -8.60 2.33
CA LEU A 352 24.44 -10.01 2.49
C LEU A 352 23.23 -10.96 2.39
N GLN A 353 22.00 -10.49 2.55
CA GLN A 353 20.78 -11.29 2.32
C GLN A 353 20.42 -11.43 0.83
N LEU A 354 20.92 -10.54 -0.04
CA LEU A 354 20.66 -10.55 -1.48
C LEU A 354 21.45 -11.68 -2.18
N ALA A 355 20.85 -12.30 -3.19
CA ALA A 355 21.53 -13.36 -3.95
C ALA A 355 22.81 -12.84 -4.64
N SER A 356 22.77 -11.60 -5.12
CA SER A 356 23.92 -10.88 -5.70
C SER A 356 25.13 -10.71 -4.76
N CYS A 357 24.94 -10.87 -3.45
CA CYS A 357 26.01 -10.81 -2.43
C CYS A 357 26.19 -12.14 -1.69
N GLY A 358 25.80 -13.25 -2.32
CA GLY A 358 25.95 -14.59 -1.77
C GLY A 358 24.92 -14.96 -0.70
N GLY A 359 23.83 -14.20 -0.59
CA GLY A 359 22.66 -14.48 0.24
C GLY A 359 21.57 -15.30 -0.46
N GLY A 360 20.40 -15.41 0.18
CA GLY A 360 19.28 -16.20 -0.34
C GLY A 360 18.46 -15.51 -1.43
N GLY A 361 18.48 -14.18 -1.44
CA GLY A 361 17.63 -13.33 -2.27
C GLY A 361 16.15 -13.44 -1.94
N PHE A 362 15.31 -12.70 -2.67
CA PHE A 362 13.88 -12.62 -2.38
C PHE A 362 13.12 -13.93 -2.63
N GLY A 363 13.66 -14.83 -3.46
CA GLY A 363 13.09 -16.16 -3.70
C GLY A 363 13.49 -17.22 -2.67
N PHE A 364 14.19 -16.88 -1.59
CA PHE A 364 14.69 -17.87 -0.62
C PHE A 364 13.58 -18.61 0.11
N LEU A 365 12.49 -17.91 0.49
CA LEU A 365 11.39 -18.53 1.22
C LEU A 365 10.82 -19.72 0.46
N GLN A 366 10.44 -19.51 -0.80
CA GLN A 366 9.81 -20.53 -1.64
C GLN A 366 10.78 -21.66 -1.97
N ARG A 367 12.03 -21.33 -2.32
CA ARG A 367 13.00 -22.34 -2.79
C ARG A 367 13.56 -23.22 -1.69
N ALA A 368 13.76 -22.67 -0.48
CA ALA A 368 14.55 -23.34 0.55
C ALA A 368 13.85 -23.40 1.91
N PHE A 369 13.24 -22.31 2.36
CA PHE A 369 12.66 -22.26 3.71
C PHE A 369 11.37 -23.06 3.84
N LEU A 370 10.39 -22.88 2.93
CA LEU A 370 9.12 -23.60 2.99
C LEU A 370 9.27 -25.12 2.87
N PRO A 371 10.12 -25.67 1.97
CA PRO A 371 10.44 -27.10 1.99
C PRO A 371 10.99 -27.61 3.33
N ARG A 372 11.74 -26.78 4.06
CA ARG A 372 12.22 -27.09 5.41
C ARG A 372 11.08 -27.06 6.42
N ALA A 373 10.23 -26.04 6.42
CA ALA A 373 9.07 -25.95 7.30
C ALA A 373 8.10 -27.15 7.14
N ARG A 374 7.91 -27.64 5.91
CA ARG A 374 7.13 -28.87 5.64
C ARG A 374 7.72 -30.10 6.32
N ARG A 375 9.06 -30.23 6.39
CA ARG A 375 9.70 -31.34 7.13
C ARG A 375 9.43 -31.30 8.64
N HIS A 376 9.13 -30.12 9.19
CA HIS A 376 8.68 -29.96 10.57
C HIS A 376 7.16 -30.07 10.75
N GLY A 377 6.41 -30.42 9.70
CA GLY A 377 4.97 -30.65 9.78
C GLY A 377 4.11 -29.43 9.43
N LEU A 378 4.66 -28.38 8.81
CA LEU A 378 3.83 -27.31 8.24
C LEU A 378 2.92 -27.89 7.15
N SER A 379 1.61 -27.81 7.36
CA SER A 379 0.62 -28.30 6.40
C SER A 379 0.55 -27.38 5.17
N ALA A 380 0.09 -27.91 4.03
CA ALA A 380 -0.10 -27.11 2.82
C ALA A 380 -1.12 -25.97 3.02
N ALA A 381 -2.15 -26.20 3.85
CA ALA A 381 -3.14 -25.19 4.19
C ALA A 381 -2.54 -24.06 5.03
N ASP A 382 -1.72 -24.39 6.03
CA ASP A 382 -1.05 -23.38 6.85
C ASP A 382 0.01 -22.61 6.06
N GLU A 383 0.74 -23.29 5.17
CA GLU A 383 1.68 -22.64 4.26
C GLU A 383 0.97 -21.63 3.37
N GLU A 384 -0.17 -21.99 2.77
CA GLU A 384 -0.99 -21.08 1.97
C GLU A 384 -1.43 -19.87 2.81
N ARG A 385 -1.94 -20.10 4.03
CA ARG A 385 -2.35 -19.01 4.94
C ARG A 385 -1.22 -18.02 5.19
N ILE A 386 -0.08 -18.49 5.68
CA ILE A 386 1.01 -17.62 6.15
C ILE A 386 1.76 -16.91 5.01
N THR A 387 1.64 -17.41 3.77
CA THR A 387 2.30 -16.83 2.58
C THR A 387 1.36 -16.05 1.67
N THR A 388 0.04 -16.24 1.79
CA THR A 388 -0.94 -15.71 0.84
C THR A 388 -2.19 -15.17 1.55
N SER A 389 -3.09 -16.04 2.04
CA SER A 389 -4.41 -15.61 2.50
C SER A 389 -4.37 -14.62 3.68
N ASN A 390 -3.43 -14.75 4.61
CA ASN A 390 -3.31 -13.82 5.73
C ASN A 390 -2.88 -12.42 5.26
N ALA A 391 -2.01 -12.34 4.26
CA ALA A 391 -1.60 -11.06 3.68
C ALA A 391 -2.76 -10.41 2.91
N ALA A 392 -3.54 -11.20 2.16
CA ALA A 392 -4.74 -10.70 1.48
C ALA A 392 -5.78 -10.16 2.47
N ALA A 393 -6.09 -10.91 3.54
CA ALA A 393 -7.03 -10.49 4.58
C ALA A 393 -6.55 -9.26 5.39
N LEU A 394 -5.24 -9.01 5.42
CA LEU A 394 -4.64 -7.83 6.02
C LEU A 394 -4.69 -6.62 5.09
N LEU A 395 -4.26 -6.79 3.84
CA LEU A 395 -3.96 -5.72 2.90
C LEU A 395 -5.16 -5.30 2.06
N CYS A 396 -6.18 -6.15 1.92
CA CYS A 396 -7.42 -5.79 1.23
C CYS A 396 -8.36 -5.04 2.18
N TYR A 397 -8.22 -3.72 2.23
CA TYR A 397 -8.99 -2.85 3.13
C TYR A 397 -9.73 -1.73 2.42
N TRP A 398 -9.31 -1.38 1.21
CA TRP A 398 -9.76 -0.19 0.52
C TRP A 398 -10.93 -0.51 -0.38
N THR A 399 -11.93 0.36 -0.38
CA THR A 399 -13.02 0.31 -1.34
C THR A 399 -12.82 1.43 -2.35
N PRO A 400 -12.79 1.14 -3.66
CA PRO A 400 -12.72 2.18 -4.66
C PRO A 400 -13.91 3.14 -4.51
N PRO A 401 -13.69 4.47 -4.61
CA PRO A 401 -14.79 5.39 -4.65
C PRO A 401 -15.71 5.03 -5.81
N PRO A 402 -17.04 5.22 -5.68
CA PRO A 402 -17.94 5.00 -6.79
C PRO A 402 -17.44 5.84 -7.99
N PRO A 403 -17.51 5.30 -9.21
CA PRO A 403 -17.18 6.09 -10.40
C PRO A 403 -18.01 7.38 -10.37
N PRO A 404 -17.42 8.52 -10.75
CA PRO A 404 -18.15 9.78 -10.74
C PRO A 404 -19.43 9.65 -11.58
N GLU A 405 -20.53 10.20 -11.08
CA GLU A 405 -21.79 10.12 -11.80
C GLU A 405 -21.67 10.87 -13.13
N ARG A 406 -21.79 10.15 -14.25
CA ARG A 406 -21.72 10.73 -15.58
C ARG A 406 -22.89 11.68 -15.77
N THR A 407 -22.62 12.99 -15.65
CA THR A 407 -23.63 14.01 -15.85
C THR A 407 -23.87 14.19 -17.34
N VAL A 408 -25.07 13.83 -17.79
CA VAL A 408 -25.46 13.97 -19.19
C VAL A 408 -26.58 14.99 -19.35
N ARG A 409 -26.54 15.76 -20.44
CA ARG A 409 -27.66 16.58 -20.90
C ARG A 409 -28.34 15.87 -22.05
N HIS A 410 -29.67 15.80 -21.97
CA HIS A 410 -30.49 15.31 -23.06
C HIS A 410 -30.95 16.48 -23.92
N TRP A 411 -30.67 16.40 -25.21
CA TRP A 411 -31.05 17.40 -26.20
C TRP A 411 -31.94 16.75 -27.26
N SER A 412 -32.82 17.54 -27.88
CA SER A 412 -33.51 17.15 -29.10
C SER A 412 -32.83 17.83 -30.28
N CYS A 413 -32.55 17.09 -31.35
CA CYS A 413 -32.04 17.68 -32.57
C CYS A 413 -33.12 18.53 -33.27
N ASP A 414 -32.80 19.78 -33.61
CA ASP A 414 -33.76 20.69 -34.27
C ASP A 414 -34.18 20.24 -35.69
N ALA A 415 -33.44 19.31 -36.31
CA ALA A 415 -33.75 18.81 -37.65
C ALA A 415 -34.51 17.47 -37.64
N CYS A 416 -34.10 16.52 -36.78
CA CYS A 416 -34.67 15.16 -36.79
C CYS A 416 -35.46 14.82 -35.53
N HIS A 417 -35.52 15.72 -34.55
CA HIS A 417 -36.17 15.59 -33.24
C HIS A 417 -35.73 14.41 -32.38
N ARG A 418 -34.82 13.57 -32.86
CA ARG A 418 -34.24 12.48 -32.07
C ARG A 418 -33.49 13.08 -30.89
N GLY A 419 -33.71 12.46 -29.73
CA GLY A 419 -32.92 12.71 -28.54
C GLY A 419 -31.46 12.34 -28.79
N TYR A 420 -30.54 13.17 -28.35
CA TYR A 420 -29.13 12.83 -28.23
C TYR A 420 -28.61 13.27 -26.87
N VAL A 421 -27.54 12.62 -26.45
CA VAL A 421 -26.95 12.77 -25.13
C VAL A 421 -25.64 13.51 -25.31
N GLU A 422 -25.48 14.61 -24.59
CA GLU A 422 -24.22 15.35 -24.50
C GLU A 422 -23.63 15.08 -23.10
N ALA A 423 -22.39 14.60 -23.04
CA ALA A 423 -21.67 14.53 -21.78
C ALA A 423 -21.31 15.95 -21.33
N VAL A 424 -21.72 16.33 -20.12
CA VAL A 424 -21.48 17.67 -19.57
C VAL A 424 -20.11 17.75 -18.90
N ASN A 425 -19.60 16.61 -18.45
CA ASN A 425 -18.29 16.49 -17.83
C ASN A 425 -17.25 16.04 -18.86
N GLU A 426 -16.29 16.91 -19.13
CA GLU A 426 -15.23 16.66 -20.12
C GLU A 426 -14.36 15.43 -19.82
N ALA A 427 -14.20 15.09 -18.54
CA ALA A 427 -13.31 14.02 -18.08
C ALA A 427 -13.73 12.61 -18.52
N GLU A 428 -15.01 12.38 -18.83
CA GLU A 428 -15.53 11.06 -19.24
C GLU A 428 -16.34 11.09 -20.54
N ALA A 429 -16.34 12.24 -21.24
CA ALA A 429 -16.97 12.35 -22.55
C ALA A 429 -16.24 11.48 -23.56
N LEU A 430 -16.92 10.46 -24.11
CA LEU A 430 -16.40 9.72 -25.24
C LEU A 430 -16.23 10.66 -26.44
N PRO A 431 -15.34 10.36 -27.40
CA PRO A 431 -15.15 11.19 -28.58
C PRO A 431 -16.46 11.49 -29.34
N GLU A 432 -17.39 10.54 -29.36
CA GLU A 432 -18.73 10.70 -29.94
C GLU A 432 -19.69 11.58 -29.12
N ASP A 433 -19.51 11.69 -27.79
CA ASP A 433 -20.36 12.50 -26.91
C ASP A 433 -20.19 14.02 -27.11
N ARG A 434 -19.09 14.42 -27.77
CA ARG A 434 -18.76 15.84 -28.05
C ARG A 434 -19.16 16.28 -29.46
N VAL A 435 -19.74 15.38 -30.27
CA VAL A 435 -20.05 15.68 -31.68
C VAL A 435 -21.48 16.15 -31.80
N TYR A 436 -21.69 17.43 -31.55
CA TYR A 436 -22.89 18.15 -31.95
C TYR A 436 -22.50 19.36 -32.82
N PHE A 437 -23.45 19.83 -33.62
CA PHE A 437 -23.24 20.98 -34.48
C PHE A 437 -24.18 22.09 -34.05
N GLU A 438 -23.66 23.31 -33.98
CA GLU A 438 -24.45 24.50 -33.69
C GLU A 438 -24.46 25.43 -34.89
N LYS A 439 -25.62 26.02 -35.16
CA LYS A 439 -25.75 27.14 -36.07
C LYS A 439 -26.92 28.02 -35.66
N PHE A 440 -26.66 29.30 -35.41
CA PHE A 440 -27.61 30.21 -34.75
C PHE A 440 -28.00 29.67 -33.37
N SER A 441 -29.30 29.62 -33.07
CA SER A 441 -29.86 29.02 -31.86
C SER A 441 -30.19 27.53 -31.99
N TYR A 442 -29.82 26.89 -33.10
CA TYR A 442 -30.18 25.49 -33.38
C TYR A 442 -29.01 24.53 -33.15
N ARG A 443 -29.34 23.32 -32.72
CA ARG A 443 -28.43 22.23 -32.40
C ARG A 443 -28.75 20.96 -33.19
N TYR A 444 -27.71 20.29 -33.66
CA TYR A 444 -27.83 19.12 -34.52
C TYR A 444 -26.97 17.96 -34.03
N CYS A 445 -27.54 16.76 -34.04
CA CYS A 445 -26.84 15.52 -33.69
C CYS A 445 -25.84 15.06 -34.77
N SER A 446 -25.81 15.69 -35.95
CA SER A 446 -24.89 15.34 -37.05
C SER A 446 -24.77 16.46 -38.09
N THR A 447 -23.69 16.44 -38.87
CA THR A 447 -23.51 17.31 -40.05
C THR A 447 -24.61 17.11 -41.09
N ALA A 448 -25.15 15.89 -41.20
CA ALA A 448 -26.26 15.57 -42.08
C ALA A 448 -27.54 16.31 -41.67
N CYS A 449 -27.84 16.36 -40.37
CA CYS A 449 -28.97 17.09 -39.82
C CYS A 449 -28.81 18.62 -40.01
N LEU A 450 -27.62 19.16 -39.75
CA LEU A 450 -27.29 20.55 -40.05
C LEU A 450 -27.48 20.87 -41.53
N GLY A 451 -26.97 19.99 -42.41
CA GLY A 451 -27.07 20.14 -43.86
C GLY A 451 -28.51 20.06 -44.37
N ALA A 452 -29.34 19.20 -43.77
CA ALA A 452 -30.76 19.09 -44.07
C ALA A 452 -31.53 20.35 -43.67
N HIS A 453 -31.35 20.84 -42.44
CA HIS A 453 -32.02 22.06 -41.98
C HIS A 453 -31.54 23.31 -42.76
N ARG A 454 -30.25 23.36 -43.14
CA ARG A 454 -29.72 24.42 -44.02
C ARG A 454 -30.41 24.45 -45.38
N ARG A 455 -30.70 23.29 -45.99
CA ARG A 455 -31.44 23.22 -47.27
C ARG A 455 -32.90 23.66 -47.13
N ALA A 456 -33.46 23.56 -45.93
CA ALA A 456 -34.77 24.09 -45.57
C ALA A 456 -34.70 25.56 -45.07
N GLU A 457 -33.60 26.27 -45.35
CA GLU A 457 -33.39 27.69 -44.98
C GLU A 457 -33.54 27.99 -43.49
N PHE A 458 -33.28 27.01 -42.61
CA PHE A 458 -33.44 27.14 -41.15
C PHE A 458 -34.86 27.50 -40.70
N VAL A 459 -35.85 27.24 -41.55
CA VAL A 459 -37.27 27.30 -41.19
C VAL A 459 -37.56 26.12 -40.27
N GLN A 460 -38.03 26.37 -39.04
CA GLN A 460 -38.43 25.30 -38.12
C GLN A 460 -39.41 24.37 -38.83
N PRO A 461 -39.12 23.05 -38.92
CA PRO A 461 -40.08 22.15 -39.53
C PRO A 461 -41.36 22.15 -38.69
N PHE A 462 -42.48 22.47 -39.35
CA PHE A 462 -43.83 22.30 -38.85
C PHE A 462 -43.94 20.92 -38.18
N SER A 463 -44.37 20.92 -36.90
CA SER A 463 -45.20 19.88 -36.27
C SER A 463 -45.33 18.59 -37.09
N THR A 464 -44.30 17.75 -37.11
CA THR A 464 -44.50 16.34 -37.40
C THR A 464 -44.56 15.65 -36.05
N PRO A 465 -45.71 15.07 -35.66
CA PRO A 465 -45.78 14.30 -34.44
C PRO A 465 -44.78 13.13 -34.53
N PRO A 466 -44.22 12.67 -33.40
CA PRO A 466 -43.31 11.52 -33.42
C PRO A 466 -43.99 10.33 -34.10
N PRO A 467 -43.24 9.47 -34.82
CA PRO A 467 -43.80 8.21 -35.31
C PRO A 467 -44.33 7.42 -34.10
N PRO A 468 -45.49 6.74 -34.23
CA PRO A 468 -46.05 5.94 -33.14
C PRO A 468 -45.06 4.83 -32.74
N GLU A 469 -44.98 4.58 -31.42
CA GLU A 469 -44.06 3.64 -30.76
C GLU A 469 -44.03 2.23 -31.36
#